data_AF-A0A7C3BJE6-F1
#
_entry.id   AF-A0A7C3BJE6-F1
#
_cell.length_a   1.000
_cell.length_b   1.000
_cell.length_c   1.000
_cell.angle_alpha   90.00
_cell.angle_beta   90.00
_cell.angle_gamma   90.00
#
_symmetry.space_group_name_H-M   'P 1'
#
loop_
_entity.id
_entity.type
_entity.pdbx_description
1 polymer ?
#
loop_
_entity_poly.entity_id
_entity_poly.type
_entity_poly.pdbx_seq_one_letter_code
_entity_poly.pdbx_strand_id
1 'polypeptide(L)'
;THRRLIHLRMGEDVDDFIELFGADVRFVPPMGEGDARELIAACGQEMEARFDEADIAFLLAQSGGHPVLLELACRKLAQITGLRQRTASEDQLIHREVRDVLRRDPGVIAECQKIWRDLTDPEQTALESLFSPDPQVAPEAIDELRRKGILMANGDAPQVFAALFADFLMRRMAVRREPRKGVRVDVESGVVTVDGRPVENLTRLEFRLLLLLYGRMNKICDKYSIVESVWGEEYVDVVYDSAIEKLVSRLRKKIEPAPSNPRYIVTVRGRGYKLVG
;
A
#
# COMPACT_ATOMS: atom_id res chain seq x y z
N THR A 1 13.47 20.41 5.12
CA THR A 1 13.95 19.78 3.88
C THR A 1 14.65 18.48 4.24
N HIS A 2 13.89 17.37 4.36
CA HIS A 2 14.37 16.09 4.93
C HIS A 2 14.97 15.16 3.87
N ARG A 3 15.94 15.64 3.09
CA ARG A 3 16.82 14.74 2.33
C ARG A 3 17.97 14.34 3.25
N ARG A 4 18.39 13.07 3.23
CA ARG A 4 19.64 12.64 3.88
C ARG A 4 20.78 13.54 3.37
N LEU A 5 21.70 13.94 4.24
CA LEU A 5 22.82 14.81 3.87
C LEU A 5 23.67 14.24 2.73
N ILE A 6 23.76 12.91 2.61
CA ILE A 6 24.41 12.20 1.48
C ILE A 6 23.78 12.48 0.10
N HIS A 7 22.59 13.09 0.04
CA HIS A 7 21.93 13.47 -1.23
C HIS A 7 21.96 14.99 -1.49
N LEU A 8 22.67 15.76 -0.66
CA LEU A 8 22.81 17.21 -0.81
C LEU A 8 24.24 17.55 -1.25
N ARG A 9 24.43 17.61 -2.58
CA ARG A 9 25.62 18.09 -3.31
C ARG A 9 26.88 17.23 -3.19
N MET A 10 27.15 16.51 -4.28
CA MET A 10 28.41 15.83 -4.60
C MET A 10 29.47 16.90 -4.93
N GLY A 11 30.23 17.33 -3.93
CA GLY A 11 31.45 18.10 -4.09
C GLY A 11 32.45 17.60 -3.06
N GLU A 12 33.72 17.47 -3.45
CA GLU A 12 34.78 16.82 -2.66
C GLU A 12 34.96 17.43 -1.26
N ASP A 13 34.49 18.66 -1.02
CA ASP A 13 34.53 19.32 0.30
C ASP A 13 33.43 18.88 1.30
N VAL A 14 32.46 18.04 0.89
CA VAL A 14 31.32 17.62 1.73
C VAL A 14 31.56 16.26 2.41
N ASP A 15 32.40 15.41 1.83
CA ASP A 15 32.68 14.07 2.36
C ASP A 15 33.38 14.13 3.74
N ASP A 16 34.33 15.05 3.91
CA ASP A 16 35.04 15.27 5.19
C ASP A 16 34.11 15.78 6.31
N PHE A 17 33.01 16.46 5.97
CA PHE A 17 32.07 17.00 6.96
C PHE A 17 31.02 15.97 7.40
N ILE A 18 30.66 15.02 6.53
CA ILE A 18 29.69 13.96 6.86
C ILE A 18 30.31 12.87 7.74
N GLU A 19 31.61 12.58 7.58
CA GLU A 19 32.33 11.65 8.46
C GLU A 19 32.31 12.10 9.94
N LEU A 20 32.27 13.41 10.20
CA LEU A 20 32.23 13.96 11.57
C LEU A 20 30.91 13.71 12.32
N PHE A 21 29.80 13.42 11.62
CA PHE A 21 28.47 13.21 12.21
C PHE A 21 27.88 11.82 11.93
N GLY A 22 28.55 10.98 11.13
CA GLY A 22 28.10 9.62 10.80
C GLY A 22 28.24 8.61 11.93
N ALA A 23 29.02 8.92 12.98
CA ALA A 23 29.40 7.95 14.00
C ALA A 23 28.33 7.72 15.10
N ASP A 24 27.29 8.54 15.22
CA ASP A 24 26.37 8.43 16.38
C ASP A 24 24.91 8.80 16.03
N VAL A 25 24.33 8.13 15.02
CA VAL A 25 22.88 8.20 14.76
C VAL A 25 22.16 7.40 15.86
N ARG A 26 21.62 8.11 16.86
CA ARG A 26 20.78 7.52 17.89
C ARG A 26 19.33 7.51 17.45
N PHE A 27 18.78 6.32 17.22
CA PHE A 27 17.35 6.14 17.05
C PHE A 27 16.69 6.31 18.42
N VAL A 28 15.76 7.26 18.52
CA VAL A 28 14.90 7.39 19.69
C VAL A 28 13.76 6.38 19.51
N PRO A 29 13.71 5.28 20.28
CA PRO A 29 12.61 4.34 20.21
C PRO A 29 11.30 5.00 20.65
N PRO A 30 10.14 4.37 20.41
CA PRO A 30 8.89 4.79 21.02
C PRO A 30 9.06 4.98 22.53
N MET A 31 8.30 5.93 23.10
CA MET A 31 8.42 6.31 24.51
C MET A 31 8.22 5.07 25.39
N GLY A 32 9.01 4.97 26.47
CA GLY A 32 8.82 3.94 27.48
C GLY A 32 7.44 4.07 28.13
N GLU A 33 6.95 2.99 28.74
CA GLU A 33 5.60 2.96 29.33
C GLU A 33 5.39 4.07 30.38
N GLY A 34 6.42 4.42 31.15
CA GLY A 34 6.37 5.53 32.11
C GLY A 34 6.09 6.88 31.43
N ASP A 35 6.93 7.27 30.47
CA ASP A 35 6.79 8.54 29.75
C ASP A 35 5.47 8.59 28.95
N ALA A 36 5.05 7.46 28.38
CA ALA A 36 3.78 7.37 27.67
C ALA A 36 2.58 7.59 28.60
N ARG A 37 2.62 7.08 29.84
CA ARG A 37 1.60 7.34 30.86
C ARG A 37 1.56 8.80 31.28
N GLU A 38 2.71 9.46 31.39
CA GLU A 38 2.78 10.90 31.66
C GLU A 38 2.14 11.71 30.52
N LEU A 39 2.41 11.35 29.26
CA LEU A 39 1.79 11.99 28.10
C LEU A 39 0.27 11.76 28.07
N ILE A 40 -0.21 10.56 28.42
CA ILE A 40 -1.65 10.27 28.52
C ILE A 40 -2.31 11.12 29.61
N ALA A 41 -1.65 11.25 30.77
CA ALA A 41 -2.13 12.09 31.86
C ALA A 41 -2.23 13.56 31.45
N ALA A 42 -1.21 14.09 30.77
CA ALA A 42 -1.21 15.45 30.24
C ALA A 42 -2.33 15.67 29.21
N CYS A 43 -2.50 14.72 28.28
CA CYS A 43 -3.60 14.71 27.31
C CYS A 43 -4.97 14.75 28.02
N GLY A 44 -5.16 13.91 29.04
CA GLY A 44 -6.41 13.87 29.81
C GLY A 44 -6.72 15.20 30.50
N GLN A 45 -5.70 15.86 31.07
CA GLN A 45 -5.86 17.18 31.69
C GLN A 45 -6.27 18.26 30.67
N GLU A 46 -5.59 18.33 29.52
CA GLU A 46 -5.87 19.33 28.49
C GLU A 46 -7.29 19.20 27.92
N MET A 47 -7.78 17.97 27.78
CA MET A 47 -9.08 17.67 27.18
C MET A 47 -10.22 17.50 28.18
N GLU A 48 -9.95 17.77 29.47
CA GLU A 48 -10.87 17.52 30.59
C GLU A 48 -11.47 16.10 30.55
N ALA A 49 -10.65 15.11 30.22
CA ALA A 49 -11.03 13.70 30.10
C ALA A 49 -10.37 12.86 31.21
N ARG A 50 -11.06 11.80 31.65
CA ARG A 50 -10.51 10.82 32.59
C ARG A 50 -10.28 9.49 31.87
N PHE A 51 -9.04 9.04 31.86
CA PHE A 51 -8.64 7.73 31.36
C PHE A 51 -8.37 6.80 32.54
N ASP A 52 -9.04 5.65 32.56
CA ASP A 52 -8.73 4.59 33.50
C ASP A 52 -7.64 3.65 32.97
N GLU A 53 -7.28 2.62 33.74
CA GLU A 53 -6.26 1.65 33.32
C GLU A 53 -6.63 0.89 32.04
N ALA A 54 -7.92 0.67 31.77
CA ALA A 54 -8.36 0.02 30.55
C ALA A 54 -8.15 0.93 29.34
N ASP A 55 -8.46 2.22 29.47
CA ASP A 55 -8.17 3.24 28.46
C ASP A 55 -6.67 3.39 28.22
N ILE A 56 -5.86 3.47 29.29
CA ILE A 56 -4.40 3.58 29.20
C ILE A 56 -3.83 2.38 28.45
N ALA A 57 -4.23 1.16 28.83
CA ALA A 57 -3.80 -0.06 28.13
C ALA A 57 -4.22 -0.06 26.65
N PHE A 58 -5.43 0.40 26.35
CA PHE A 58 -5.91 0.55 24.98
C PHE A 58 -5.06 1.56 24.18
N LEU A 59 -4.81 2.75 24.73
CA LEU A 59 -4.04 3.82 24.10
C LEU A 59 -2.58 3.40 23.83
N LEU A 60 -1.96 2.71 24.79
CA LEU A 60 -0.62 2.14 24.62
C LEU A 60 -0.61 1.07 23.53
N ALA A 61 -1.59 0.16 23.50
CA ALA A 61 -1.68 -0.86 22.46
C ALA A 61 -1.90 -0.26 21.05
N GLN A 62 -2.69 0.81 20.95
CA GLN A 62 -2.94 1.48 19.66
C GLN A 62 -1.71 2.23 19.13
N SER A 63 -0.99 2.93 20.01
CA SER A 63 0.08 3.86 19.63
C SER A 63 1.49 3.28 19.74
N GLY A 64 1.68 2.22 20.52
CA GLY A 64 3.01 1.67 20.83
C GLY A 64 3.94 2.63 21.56
N GLY A 65 3.40 3.68 22.22
CA GLY A 65 4.21 4.74 22.82
C GLY A 65 4.74 5.79 21.83
N HIS A 66 4.29 5.78 20.57
CA HIS A 66 4.65 6.83 19.62
C HIS A 66 3.91 8.14 19.94
N PRO A 67 4.60 9.27 20.19
CA PRO A 67 3.99 10.49 20.74
C PRO A 67 2.77 10.98 19.94
N VAL A 68 2.92 11.14 18.62
CA VAL A 68 1.85 11.67 17.76
C VAL A 68 0.66 10.72 17.63
N LEU A 69 0.91 9.41 17.50
CA LEU A 69 -0.16 8.42 17.45
C LEU A 69 -0.90 8.33 18.78
N LEU A 70 -0.17 8.46 19.89
CA LEU A 70 -0.74 8.45 21.23
C LEU A 70 -1.63 9.68 21.46
N GLU A 71 -1.16 10.87 21.11
CA GLU A 71 -1.93 12.11 21.22
C GLU A 71 -3.22 12.06 20.37
N LEU A 72 -3.14 11.56 19.13
CA LEU A 72 -4.30 11.36 18.25
C LEU A 72 -5.30 10.36 18.85
N ALA A 73 -4.80 9.27 19.43
CA ALA A 73 -5.63 8.27 20.09
C ALA A 73 -6.30 8.83 21.36
N CYS A 74 -5.56 9.55 22.20
CA CYS A 74 -6.09 10.23 23.39
C CYS A 74 -7.21 11.20 23.01
N ARG A 75 -6.97 12.05 22.00
CA ARG A 75 -7.97 13.01 21.50
C ARG A 75 -9.22 12.32 21.01
N LYS A 76 -9.08 11.23 20.27
CA LYS A 76 -10.23 10.52 19.73
C LYS A 76 -11.03 9.81 20.82
N LEU A 77 -10.35 9.21 21.79
CA LEU A 77 -10.98 8.56 22.92
C LEU A 77 -11.75 9.57 23.77
N ALA A 78 -11.11 10.69 24.15
CA ALA A 78 -11.73 11.78 24.91
C ALA A 78 -13.01 12.33 24.26
N GLN A 79 -13.00 12.49 22.93
CA GLN A 79 -14.17 12.95 22.16
C GLN A 79 -15.37 12.01 22.26
N ILE A 80 -15.13 10.70 22.43
CA ILE A 80 -16.17 9.66 22.46
C ILE A 80 -16.62 9.38 23.91
N THR A 81 -15.68 9.34 24.87
CA THR A 81 -15.97 8.94 26.26
C THR A 81 -16.45 10.08 27.15
N GLY A 82 -15.98 11.31 26.93
CA GLY A 82 -16.26 12.45 27.79
C GLY A 82 -15.87 12.19 29.27
N LEU A 83 -16.76 12.56 30.21
CA LEU A 83 -16.52 12.52 31.67
C LEU A 83 -17.31 11.43 32.43
N ARG A 84 -17.83 10.39 31.73
CA ARG A 84 -18.72 9.39 32.37
C ARG A 84 -17.95 8.19 32.92
N GLN A 85 -18.39 7.67 34.08
CA GLN A 85 -17.99 6.34 34.56
C GLN A 85 -18.64 5.27 33.68
N ARG A 86 -17.86 4.27 33.28
CA ARG A 86 -18.23 3.21 32.34
C ARG A 86 -18.10 1.83 32.99
N THR A 87 -18.91 0.90 32.53
CA THR A 87 -18.75 -0.53 32.81
C THR A 87 -17.76 -1.16 31.83
N ALA A 88 -17.16 -2.29 32.20
CA ALA A 88 -16.20 -3.00 31.33
C ALA A 88 -16.78 -3.37 29.95
N SER A 89 -18.08 -3.65 29.86
CA SER A 89 -18.75 -3.93 28.58
C SER A 89 -18.89 -2.68 27.70
N GLU A 90 -19.11 -1.51 28.31
CA GLU A 90 -19.14 -0.23 27.60
C GLU A 90 -17.74 0.14 27.09
N ASP A 91 -16.69 -0.10 27.87
CA ASP A 91 -15.31 0.15 27.44
C ASP A 91 -14.93 -0.68 26.21
N GLN A 92 -15.29 -1.96 26.20
CA GLN A 92 -15.02 -2.82 25.04
C GLN A 92 -15.70 -2.32 23.76
N LEU A 93 -16.94 -1.83 23.88
CA LEU A 93 -17.68 -1.28 22.73
C LEU A 93 -17.05 0.03 22.26
N ILE A 94 -16.72 0.92 23.19
CA ILE A 94 -16.13 2.23 22.89
C ILE A 94 -14.73 2.06 22.30
N HIS A 95 -13.87 1.22 22.88
CA HIS A 95 -12.53 0.96 22.35
C HIS A 95 -12.57 0.37 20.93
N ARG A 96 -13.59 -0.44 20.63
CA ARG A 96 -13.82 -0.94 19.26
C ARG A 96 -14.20 0.20 18.32
N GLU A 97 -15.14 1.06 18.72
CA GLU A 97 -15.55 2.22 17.94
C GLU A 97 -14.39 3.20 17.69
N VAL A 98 -13.66 3.56 18.74
CA VAL A 98 -12.49 4.44 18.69
C VAL A 98 -11.43 3.87 17.75
N ARG A 99 -11.16 2.57 17.82
CA ARG A 99 -10.24 1.88 16.90
C ARG A 99 -10.69 2.01 15.45
N ASP A 100 -11.96 1.74 15.16
CA ASP A 100 -12.48 1.83 13.79
C ASP A 100 -12.38 3.25 13.21
N VAL A 101 -12.60 4.27 14.05
CA VAL A 101 -12.44 5.67 13.67
C VAL A 101 -10.97 6.01 13.47
N LEU A 102 -10.09 5.69 14.42
CA LEU A 102 -8.65 5.98 14.34
C LEU A 102 -8.00 5.36 13.10
N ARG A 103 -8.41 4.15 12.73
CA ARG A 103 -7.90 3.51 11.51
C ARG A 103 -8.20 4.35 10.25
N ARG A 104 -9.26 5.15 10.23
CA ARG A 104 -9.66 5.97 9.07
C ARG A 104 -9.26 7.44 9.24
N ASP A 105 -8.68 7.80 10.37
CA ASP A 105 -8.32 9.18 10.69
C ASP A 105 -7.16 9.67 9.79
N PRO A 106 -7.31 10.80 9.08
CA PRO A 106 -6.28 11.32 8.19
C PRO A 106 -4.95 11.63 8.89
N GLY A 107 -5.00 12.08 10.15
CA GLY A 107 -3.81 12.37 10.95
C GLY A 107 -3.03 11.09 11.27
N VAL A 108 -3.74 10.04 11.70
CA VAL A 108 -3.14 8.72 11.96
C VAL A 108 -2.51 8.15 10.69
N ILE A 109 -3.23 8.24 9.56
CA ILE A 109 -2.72 7.76 8.26
C ILE A 109 -1.47 8.54 7.85
N ALA A 110 -1.50 9.87 7.94
CA ALA A 110 -0.36 10.71 7.58
C ALA A 110 0.87 10.41 8.45
N GLU A 111 0.67 10.16 9.74
CA GLU A 111 1.77 9.83 10.64
C GLU A 111 2.36 8.45 10.33
N CYS A 112 1.53 7.42 10.14
CA CYS A 112 2.00 6.11 9.70
C CYS A 112 2.75 6.19 8.35
N GLN A 113 2.33 7.06 7.44
CA GLN A 113 3.04 7.30 6.17
C GLN A 113 4.39 7.98 6.36
N LYS A 114 4.59 8.83 7.37
CA LYS A 114 5.91 9.39 7.68
C LYS A 114 6.84 8.29 8.18
N ILE A 115 6.40 7.54 9.20
CA ILE A 115 7.15 6.41 9.76
C ILE A 115 7.57 5.46 8.63
N TRP A 116 6.64 5.09 7.75
CA TRP A 116 6.93 4.25 6.59
C TRP A 116 7.98 4.82 5.64
N ARG A 117 7.89 6.12 5.30
CA ARG A 117 8.82 6.78 4.36
C ARG A 117 10.22 6.96 4.93
N ASP A 118 10.35 6.99 6.25
CA ASP A 118 11.65 7.10 6.91
C ASP A 118 12.42 5.76 6.95
N LEU A 119 11.74 4.65 6.62
CA LEU A 119 12.36 3.33 6.47
C LEU A 119 13.04 3.17 5.11
N THR A 120 14.14 2.43 5.09
CA THR A 120 14.86 2.08 3.86
C THR A 120 14.13 1.04 3.01
N ASP A 121 14.46 0.92 1.73
CA ASP A 121 13.84 -0.07 0.85
C ASP A 121 14.00 -1.52 1.38
N PRO A 122 15.17 -1.94 1.92
CA PRO A 122 15.31 -3.23 2.59
C PRO A 122 14.41 -3.39 3.82
N GLU A 123 14.28 -2.35 4.67
CA GLU A 123 13.41 -2.35 5.85
C GLU A 123 11.92 -2.44 5.46
N GLN A 124 11.49 -1.69 4.46
CA GLN A 124 10.14 -1.74 3.92
C GLN A 124 9.82 -3.13 3.35
N THR A 125 10.74 -3.70 2.58
CA THR A 125 10.60 -5.05 2.01
C THR A 125 10.54 -6.10 3.11
N ALA A 126 11.38 -5.98 4.13
CA ALA A 126 11.36 -6.87 5.29
C ALA A 126 10.00 -6.81 6.02
N LEU A 127 9.48 -5.62 6.33
CA LEU A 127 8.16 -5.47 6.94
C LEU A 127 7.04 -6.07 6.10
N GLU A 128 7.06 -5.88 4.78
CA GLU A 128 6.06 -6.47 3.89
C GLU A 128 6.15 -8.00 3.83
N SER A 129 7.36 -8.54 3.87
CA SER A 129 7.61 -9.99 3.85
C SER A 129 7.09 -10.70 5.10
N LEU A 130 7.02 -10.02 6.25
CA LEU A 130 6.52 -10.58 7.51
C LEU A 130 5.07 -11.06 7.43
N PHE A 131 4.28 -10.45 6.55
CA PHE A 131 2.89 -10.83 6.35
C PHE A 131 2.72 -11.76 5.13
N SER A 132 3.81 -12.15 4.45
CA SER A 132 3.87 -13.09 3.31
C SER A 132 3.89 -14.55 3.78
N PRO A 133 3.24 -15.50 3.05
CA PRO A 133 3.33 -16.92 3.37
C PRO A 133 4.73 -17.52 3.20
N ASP A 134 5.61 -16.89 2.41
CA ASP A 134 7.03 -17.26 2.26
C ASP A 134 7.90 -16.00 2.45
N PRO A 135 8.36 -15.72 3.68
CA PRO A 135 9.13 -14.52 3.98
C PRO A 135 10.59 -14.68 3.51
N GLN A 136 10.96 -14.01 2.42
CA GLN A 136 12.38 -13.76 2.13
C GLN A 136 12.81 -12.48 2.85
N VAL A 137 13.35 -12.66 4.05
CA VAL A 137 13.71 -11.55 4.93
C VAL A 137 15.23 -11.42 5.00
N ALA A 138 15.76 -10.23 4.69
CA ALA A 138 17.16 -9.92 4.96
C ALA A 138 17.37 -9.77 6.49
N PRO A 139 18.23 -10.59 7.13
CA PRO A 139 18.41 -10.54 8.59
C PRO A 139 18.84 -9.16 9.09
N GLU A 140 19.71 -8.48 8.34
CA GLU A 140 20.21 -7.13 8.64
C GLU A 140 19.08 -6.09 8.73
N ALA A 141 18.08 -6.18 7.85
CA ALA A 141 16.94 -5.28 7.85
C ALA A 141 16.03 -5.51 9.07
N ILE A 142 15.91 -6.76 9.55
CA ILE A 142 15.17 -7.07 10.76
C ILE A 142 15.86 -6.54 12.00
N ASP A 143 17.19 -6.68 12.07
CA ASP A 143 17.96 -6.15 13.19
C ASP A 143 17.88 -4.61 13.25
N GLU A 144 17.90 -3.95 12.09
CA GLU A 144 17.71 -2.50 11.98
C GLU A 144 16.31 -2.07 12.44
N LEU A 145 15.26 -2.77 11.98
CA LEU A 145 13.88 -2.51 12.41
C LEU A 145 13.69 -2.70 13.92
N ARG A 146 14.36 -3.69 14.52
CA ARG A 146 14.38 -3.89 15.98
C ARG A 146 15.12 -2.76 16.69
N ARG A 147 16.26 -2.32 16.17
CA ARG A 147 17.04 -1.20 16.73
C ARG A 147 16.27 0.12 16.69
N LYS A 148 15.50 0.35 15.62
CA LYS A 148 14.57 1.48 15.47
C LYS A 148 13.32 1.36 16.34
N GLY A 149 13.10 0.23 17.01
CA GLY A 149 11.90 -0.04 17.80
C GLY A 149 10.63 -0.17 16.95
N ILE A 150 10.74 -0.45 15.64
CA ILE A 150 9.59 -0.66 14.76
C ILE A 150 9.08 -2.10 14.88
N LEU A 151 10.02 -3.05 15.02
CA LEU A 151 9.72 -4.45 15.34
C LEU A 151 10.06 -4.76 16.79
N MET A 152 9.11 -5.37 17.48
CA MET A 152 9.21 -5.80 18.86
C MET A 152 9.74 -7.24 18.92
N ALA A 153 10.59 -7.52 19.90
CA ALA A 153 11.17 -8.85 20.11
C ALA A 153 10.23 -9.83 20.84
N ASN A 154 8.98 -9.45 21.12
CA ASN A 154 8.10 -10.18 22.02
C ASN A 154 7.29 -11.28 21.29
N GLY A 155 7.67 -12.54 21.51
CA GLY A 155 6.91 -13.75 21.13
C GLY A 155 7.42 -14.48 19.89
N ASP A 156 6.71 -15.55 19.50
CA ASP A 156 7.06 -16.42 18.36
C ASP A 156 6.81 -15.77 16.98
N ALA A 157 6.07 -14.65 16.96
CA ALA A 157 5.76 -13.90 15.74
C ALA A 157 6.26 -12.44 15.86
N PRO A 158 6.87 -11.89 14.79
CA PRO A 158 7.31 -10.50 14.80
C PRO A 158 6.10 -9.55 14.86
N GLN A 159 6.05 -8.75 15.93
CA GLN A 159 5.00 -7.75 16.15
C GLN A 159 5.58 -6.37 15.87
N VAL A 160 4.82 -5.50 15.21
CA VAL A 160 5.19 -4.07 15.11
C VAL A 160 4.81 -3.33 16.38
N PHE A 161 5.47 -2.21 16.64
CA PHE A 161 5.33 -1.45 17.90
C PHE A 161 3.91 -0.98 18.21
N ALA A 162 3.08 -0.70 17.20
CA ALA A 162 1.75 -0.12 17.35
C ALA A 162 0.67 -0.83 16.53
N ALA A 163 -0.51 -1.05 17.11
CA ALA A 163 -1.64 -1.65 16.39
C ALA A 163 -2.12 -0.77 15.21
N LEU A 164 -2.11 0.56 15.37
CA LEU A 164 -2.48 1.47 14.27
C LEU A 164 -1.51 1.36 13.09
N PHE A 165 -0.21 1.17 13.37
CA PHE A 165 0.79 0.95 12.33
C PHE A 165 0.63 -0.43 11.69
N ALA A 166 0.32 -1.47 12.47
CA ALA A 166 -0.02 -2.80 11.94
C ALA A 166 -1.22 -2.73 10.98
N ASP A 167 -2.27 -2.02 11.37
CA ASP A 167 -3.46 -1.82 10.54
C ASP A 167 -3.16 -1.05 9.25
N PHE A 168 -2.28 -0.05 9.33
CA PHE A 168 -1.77 0.67 8.16
C PHE A 168 -1.02 -0.27 7.20
N LEU A 169 -0.09 -1.10 7.70
CA LEU A 169 0.65 -2.07 6.90
C LEU A 169 -0.30 -3.08 6.26
N MET A 170 -1.23 -3.66 7.03
CA MET A 170 -2.21 -4.61 6.53
C MET A 170 -3.07 -4.03 5.40
N ARG A 171 -3.48 -2.76 5.49
CA ARG A 171 -4.23 -2.09 4.42
C ARG A 171 -3.39 -1.82 3.19
N ARG A 172 -2.16 -1.34 3.39
CA ARG A 172 -1.20 -1.14 2.28
C ARG A 172 -0.97 -2.45 1.54
N MET A 173 -0.85 -3.55 2.28
CA MET A 173 -0.72 -4.88 1.75
C MET A 173 -2.01 -5.37 1.11
N ALA A 174 -3.20 -5.11 1.66
CA ALA A 174 -4.48 -5.44 1.02
C ALA A 174 -4.64 -4.73 -0.33
N VAL A 175 -4.24 -3.47 -0.44
CA VAL A 175 -4.24 -2.73 -1.72
C VAL A 175 -3.21 -3.29 -2.72
N ARG A 176 -2.10 -3.87 -2.23
CA ARG A 176 -1.12 -4.60 -3.05
C ARG A 176 -1.53 -6.07 -3.34
N ARG A 177 -2.33 -6.68 -2.46
CA ARG A 177 -2.75 -8.10 -2.45
C ARG A 177 -4.11 -8.35 -3.03
N GLU A 178 -4.95 -7.34 -3.20
CA GLU A 178 -5.98 -7.45 -4.21
C GLU A 178 -5.21 -7.65 -5.52
N PRO A 179 -5.23 -8.85 -6.14
CA PRO A 179 -4.92 -8.91 -7.54
C PRO A 179 -5.87 -7.87 -8.14
N ARG A 180 -5.32 -6.81 -8.72
CA ARG A 180 -6.14 -5.85 -9.47
C ARG A 180 -6.84 -6.71 -10.52
N LYS A 181 -8.08 -7.11 -10.22
CA LYS A 181 -8.81 -8.05 -11.06
C LYS A 181 -9.00 -7.36 -12.41
N GLY A 182 -8.81 -8.12 -13.46
CA GLY A 182 -8.88 -7.62 -14.81
C GLY A 182 -7.53 -7.35 -15.43
N VAL A 183 -7.61 -6.84 -16.66
CA VAL A 183 -6.45 -6.48 -17.46
C VAL A 183 -6.02 -5.06 -17.10
N ARG A 184 -4.70 -4.84 -17.00
CA ARG A 184 -4.07 -3.56 -16.75
C ARG A 184 -2.93 -3.36 -17.73
N VAL A 185 -2.82 -2.15 -18.24
CA VAL A 185 -1.74 -1.73 -19.14
C VAL A 185 -1.10 -0.49 -18.54
N ASP A 186 0.19 -0.59 -18.23
CA ASP A 186 1.03 0.57 -17.93
C ASP A 186 1.56 1.10 -19.28
N VAL A 187 1.05 2.25 -19.70
CA VAL A 187 1.31 2.79 -21.04
C VAL A 187 2.74 3.31 -21.19
N GLU A 188 3.33 3.80 -20.09
CA GLU A 188 4.68 4.38 -20.09
C GLU A 188 5.75 3.28 -20.14
N SER A 189 5.61 2.25 -19.31
CA SER A 189 6.55 1.12 -19.27
C SER A 189 6.24 0.02 -20.29
N GLY A 190 5.03 0.01 -20.86
CA GLY A 190 4.55 -1.06 -21.75
C GLY A 190 4.22 -2.36 -21.03
N VAL A 191 4.23 -2.38 -19.69
CA VAL A 191 3.97 -3.58 -18.90
C VAL A 191 2.47 -3.89 -18.87
N VAL A 192 2.11 -5.13 -19.19
CA VAL A 192 0.74 -5.62 -19.12
C VAL A 192 0.63 -6.62 -17.98
N THR A 193 -0.41 -6.49 -17.16
CA THR A 193 -0.74 -7.45 -16.10
C THR A 193 -2.19 -7.90 -16.20
N VAL A 194 -2.45 -9.15 -15.83
CA VAL A 194 -3.79 -9.74 -15.72
C VAL A 194 -3.93 -10.36 -14.35
N ASP A 195 -4.94 -9.92 -13.59
CA ASP A 195 -5.15 -10.35 -12.20
C ASP A 195 -3.85 -10.26 -11.36
N GLY A 196 -3.06 -9.20 -11.60
CA GLY A 196 -1.78 -8.95 -10.93
C GLY A 196 -0.57 -9.72 -11.45
N ARG A 197 -0.72 -10.61 -12.44
CA ARG A 197 0.40 -11.37 -13.05
C ARG A 197 0.88 -10.72 -14.34
N PRO A 198 2.19 -10.55 -14.56
CA PRO A 198 2.70 -9.99 -15.81
C PRO A 198 2.38 -10.92 -17.00
N VAL A 199 1.96 -10.33 -18.11
CA VAL A 199 1.75 -11.03 -19.37
C VAL A 199 3.04 -10.94 -20.18
N GLU A 200 3.80 -12.03 -20.19
CA GLU A 200 5.05 -12.09 -20.93
C GLU A 200 4.81 -12.28 -22.45
N ASN A 201 5.78 -11.86 -23.25
CA ASN A 201 5.88 -12.17 -24.68
C ASN A 201 4.71 -11.66 -25.55
N LEU A 202 4.11 -10.50 -25.24
CA LEU A 202 3.19 -9.85 -26.16
C LEU A 202 3.94 -9.35 -27.40
N THR A 203 3.43 -9.71 -28.58
CA THR A 203 3.91 -9.13 -29.83
C THR A 203 3.43 -7.69 -29.96
N ARG A 204 4.09 -6.91 -30.81
CA ARG A 204 3.74 -5.51 -31.06
C ARG A 204 2.27 -5.30 -31.45
N LEU A 205 1.72 -6.19 -32.29
CA LEU A 205 0.33 -6.10 -32.74
C LEU A 205 -0.66 -6.46 -31.62
N GLU A 206 -0.34 -7.47 -30.80
CA GLU A 206 -1.18 -7.84 -29.65
C GLU A 206 -1.20 -6.73 -28.60
N PHE A 207 -0.04 -6.11 -28.34
CA PHE A 207 0.06 -4.96 -27.44
C PHE A 207 -0.74 -3.76 -27.96
N ARG A 208 -0.63 -3.42 -29.26
CA ARG A 208 -1.43 -2.34 -29.87
C ARG A 208 -2.93 -2.60 -29.79
N LEU A 209 -3.37 -3.82 -30.09
CA LEU A 209 -4.77 -4.20 -29.98
C LEU A 209 -5.26 -4.05 -28.54
N LEU A 210 -4.47 -4.54 -27.58
CA LEU A 210 -4.83 -4.42 -26.18
C LEU A 210 -4.88 -2.96 -25.73
N LEU A 211 -3.92 -2.13 -26.16
CA LEU A 211 -3.87 -0.70 -25.84
C LEU A 211 -5.10 0.05 -26.36
N LEU A 212 -5.52 -0.22 -27.61
CA LEU A 212 -6.76 0.32 -28.18
C LEU A 212 -7.98 -0.06 -27.32
N LEU A 213 -8.14 -1.35 -27.03
CA LEU A 213 -9.29 -1.86 -26.29
C LEU A 213 -9.29 -1.35 -24.84
N TYR A 214 -8.12 -1.21 -24.23
CA TYR A 214 -7.93 -0.68 -22.88
C TYR A 214 -8.26 0.81 -22.80
N GLY A 215 -7.79 1.62 -23.75
CA GLY A 215 -8.15 3.03 -23.87
C GLY A 215 -9.65 3.26 -24.15
N ARG A 216 -10.33 2.25 -24.70
CA ARG A 216 -11.78 2.25 -24.97
C ARG A 216 -12.52 1.21 -24.12
N MET A 217 -12.15 1.06 -22.85
CA MET A 217 -12.74 0.06 -21.95
C MET A 217 -14.28 0.16 -21.92
N ASN A 218 -14.95 -1.00 -21.94
CA ASN A 218 -16.40 -1.17 -22.05
C ASN A 218 -17.05 -0.60 -23.33
N LYS A 219 -16.29 -0.07 -24.29
CA LYS A 219 -16.78 0.37 -25.59
C LYS A 219 -16.44 -0.66 -26.67
N ILE A 220 -17.25 -0.69 -27.73
CA ILE A 220 -17.02 -1.56 -28.87
C ILE A 220 -16.00 -0.90 -29.79
N CYS A 221 -14.92 -1.61 -30.10
CA CYS A 221 -14.00 -1.29 -31.18
C CYS A 221 -14.40 -2.10 -32.40
N ASP A 222 -14.81 -1.42 -33.45
CA ASP A 222 -15.17 -2.02 -34.74
C ASP A 222 -13.92 -2.37 -35.56
N LYS A 223 -14.15 -3.03 -36.71
CA LYS A 223 -13.09 -3.44 -37.63
C LYS A 223 -12.19 -2.25 -38.01
N TYR A 224 -12.79 -1.14 -38.43
CA TYR A 224 -12.06 0.03 -38.90
C TYR A 224 -11.14 0.58 -37.81
N SER A 225 -11.67 0.80 -36.60
CA SER A 225 -10.87 1.26 -35.45
C SER A 225 -9.72 0.32 -35.10
N ILE A 226 -9.96 -1.00 -35.20
CA ILE A 226 -8.95 -2.02 -34.91
C ILE A 226 -7.84 -1.98 -35.97
N VAL A 227 -8.20 -1.93 -37.26
CA VAL A 227 -7.22 -1.95 -38.34
C VAL A 227 -6.34 -0.71 -38.29
N GLU A 228 -6.95 0.46 -38.20
CA GLU A 228 -6.28 1.76 -38.11
C GLU A 228 -5.29 1.81 -36.94
N SER A 229 -5.72 1.40 -35.74
CA SER A 229 -4.87 1.50 -34.54
C SER A 229 -3.76 0.45 -34.49
N VAL A 230 -3.98 -0.75 -35.05
CA VAL A 230 -3.04 -1.87 -34.93
C VAL A 230 -2.04 -1.89 -36.09
N TRP A 231 -2.52 -1.70 -37.33
CA TRP A 231 -1.72 -1.77 -38.55
C TRP A 231 -1.43 -0.39 -39.16
N GLY A 232 -2.42 0.50 -39.17
CA GLY A 232 -2.35 1.82 -39.83
C GLY A 232 -3.55 2.06 -40.73
N GLU A 233 -3.82 3.33 -41.05
CA GLU A 233 -4.95 3.75 -41.90
C GLU A 233 -4.85 3.17 -43.31
N GLU A 234 -3.63 3.04 -43.84
CA GLU A 234 -3.36 2.51 -45.18
C GLU A 234 -3.71 1.02 -45.34
N TYR A 235 -3.99 0.31 -44.24
CA TYR A 235 -4.29 -1.11 -44.22
C TYR A 235 -5.78 -1.45 -44.13
N VAL A 236 -6.67 -0.44 -44.04
CA VAL A 236 -8.12 -0.61 -43.84
C VAL A 236 -8.75 -1.54 -44.88
N ASP A 237 -8.38 -1.42 -46.15
CA ASP A 237 -8.92 -2.22 -47.24
C ASP A 237 -8.13 -3.51 -47.51
N VAL A 238 -6.98 -3.70 -46.86
CA VAL A 238 -6.08 -4.83 -47.07
C VAL A 238 -6.24 -5.90 -45.98
N VAL A 239 -6.56 -5.49 -44.76
CA VAL A 239 -6.69 -6.38 -43.61
C VAL A 239 -8.07 -7.03 -43.56
N TYR A 240 -8.09 -8.33 -43.79
CA TYR A 240 -9.29 -9.16 -43.69
C TYR A 240 -9.66 -9.46 -42.23
N ASP A 241 -10.95 -9.71 -42.00
CA ASP A 241 -11.52 -10.04 -40.68
C ASP A 241 -10.80 -11.23 -40.03
N SER A 242 -10.40 -12.22 -40.85
CA SER A 242 -9.65 -13.40 -40.39
C SER A 242 -8.30 -13.06 -39.75
N ALA A 243 -7.65 -11.96 -40.14
CA ALA A 243 -6.41 -11.50 -39.52
C ALA A 243 -6.67 -10.92 -38.12
N ILE A 244 -7.77 -10.16 -37.97
CA ILE A 244 -8.22 -9.62 -36.68
C ILE A 244 -8.61 -10.77 -35.75
N GLU A 245 -9.37 -11.74 -36.24
CA GLU A 245 -9.77 -12.92 -35.47
C GLU A 245 -8.56 -13.72 -34.97
N LYS A 246 -7.55 -13.93 -35.83
CA LYS A 246 -6.29 -14.58 -35.45
C LYS A 246 -5.55 -13.77 -34.38
N LEU A 247 -5.50 -12.44 -34.52
CA LEU A 247 -4.84 -11.57 -33.54
C LEU A 247 -5.56 -11.61 -32.18
N VAL A 248 -6.89 -11.49 -32.17
CA VAL A 248 -7.71 -11.60 -30.96
C VAL A 248 -7.55 -12.98 -30.32
N SER A 249 -7.56 -14.05 -31.11
CA SER A 249 -7.36 -15.41 -30.62
C SER A 249 -6.02 -15.59 -29.93
N ARG A 250 -4.93 -15.06 -30.50
CA ARG A 250 -3.59 -15.09 -29.89
C ARG A 250 -3.53 -14.25 -28.61
N LEU A 251 -4.11 -13.05 -28.62
CA LEU A 251 -4.18 -12.20 -27.42
C LEU A 251 -4.96 -12.89 -26.30
N ARG A 252 -6.12 -13.48 -26.61
CA ARG A 252 -6.92 -14.25 -25.63
C ARG A 252 -6.14 -15.39 -25.00
N LYS A 253 -5.32 -16.11 -25.76
CA LYS A 253 -4.44 -17.17 -25.22
C LYS A 253 -3.47 -16.67 -24.15
N LYS A 254 -3.15 -15.37 -24.14
CA LYS A 254 -2.19 -14.75 -23.21
C LYS A 254 -2.86 -14.10 -22.01
N ILE A 255 -4.09 -13.58 -22.18
CA ILE A 255 -4.75 -12.78 -21.15
C ILE A 255 -6.00 -13.43 -20.55
N GLU A 256 -6.59 -14.42 -21.21
CA GLU A 256 -7.80 -15.08 -20.70
C GLU A 256 -7.43 -16.31 -19.87
N PRO A 257 -8.14 -16.58 -18.76
CA PRO A 257 -7.99 -17.85 -18.05
C PRO A 257 -8.44 -19.03 -18.92
N ALA A 258 -9.47 -18.84 -19.77
CA ALA A 258 -9.97 -19.83 -20.71
C ALA A 258 -10.25 -19.17 -22.07
N PRO A 259 -9.37 -19.31 -23.09
CA PRO A 259 -9.51 -18.60 -24.36
C PRO A 259 -10.79 -18.94 -25.16
N SER A 260 -11.35 -20.13 -24.94
CA SER A 260 -12.60 -20.60 -25.54
C SER A 260 -13.84 -20.01 -24.86
N ASN A 261 -13.71 -19.51 -23.63
CA ASN A 261 -14.77 -18.85 -22.88
C ASN A 261 -14.25 -17.49 -22.35
N PRO A 262 -14.06 -16.50 -23.25
CA PRO A 262 -13.33 -15.29 -22.92
C PRO A 262 -14.10 -14.41 -21.93
N ARG A 263 -13.42 -14.02 -20.85
CA ARG A 263 -13.93 -13.14 -19.80
C ARG A 263 -13.64 -11.68 -20.12
N TYR A 264 -12.45 -11.35 -20.63
CA TYR A 264 -11.99 -9.97 -20.78
C TYR A 264 -12.28 -9.39 -22.16
N ILE A 265 -11.91 -10.08 -23.25
CA ILE A 265 -12.20 -9.64 -24.61
C ILE A 265 -13.50 -10.30 -25.07
N VAL A 266 -14.58 -9.55 -25.10
CA VAL A 266 -15.89 -10.03 -25.55
C VAL A 266 -16.09 -9.72 -27.03
N THR A 267 -16.48 -10.73 -27.79
CA THR A 267 -16.91 -10.56 -29.18
C THR A 267 -18.35 -10.07 -29.21
N VAL A 268 -18.59 -8.93 -29.85
CA VAL A 268 -19.93 -8.45 -30.17
C VAL A 268 -20.20 -8.77 -31.64
N ARG A 269 -20.97 -9.83 -31.89
CA ARG A 269 -21.22 -10.35 -33.25
C ARG A 269 -21.68 -9.25 -34.20
N GLY A 270 -21.05 -9.15 -35.36
CA GLY A 270 -21.32 -8.14 -36.39
C GLY A 270 -20.89 -6.71 -36.05
N ARG A 271 -20.28 -6.48 -34.88
CA ARG A 271 -19.91 -5.12 -34.42
C ARG A 271 -18.45 -4.96 -34.02
N GLY A 272 -17.78 -6.04 -33.60
CA GLY A 272 -16.35 -6.02 -33.26
C GLY A 272 -16.07 -6.59 -31.87
N TYR A 273 -15.14 -5.97 -31.15
CA TYR A 273 -14.61 -6.48 -29.89
C TYR A 273 -14.66 -5.40 -28.80
N LYS A 274 -14.83 -5.82 -27.54
CA LYS A 274 -14.75 -4.93 -26.38
C LYS A 274 -13.92 -5.57 -25.28
N LEU A 275 -13.17 -4.77 -24.54
CA LEU A 275 -12.54 -5.18 -23.29
C LEU A 275 -13.47 -4.85 -22.13
N VAL A 276 -13.72 -5.84 -21.26
CA VAL A 276 -14.48 -5.69 -20.02
C VAL A 276 -13.58 -6.00 -18.82
N GLY A 277 -13.86 -5.33 -17.70
CA GLY A 277 -13.04 -5.36 -16.47
C GLY A 277 -12.98 -6.71 -15.76
#